data_AF-A0A1F8FMT9-F1
#
_entry.id   AF-A0A1F8FMT9-F1
#
_cell.length_a   1.000
_cell.length_b   1.000
_cell.length_c   1.000
_cell.angle_alpha   90.00
_cell.angle_beta   90.00
_cell.angle_gamma   90.00
#
_symmetry.space_group_name_H-M   'P 1'
#
loop_
_entity.id
_entity.type
_entity.pdbx_description
1 polymer ?
#
loop_
_entity_poly.entity_id
_entity_poly.type
_entity_poly.pdbx_seq_one_letter_code
_entity_poly.pdbx_strand_id
1 'polypeptide(L)'
;MFDGEIKYGGILYNNRSQILIESFKNLMKQLYSYEPRIYLNKKSGVIRLGYFNVELGPIFKSKAVELVREITTFPLNFQRVFLQAFFNDEGGIYFNGSKRRVKGYQYNNKILFLVQKLLMNFEIESVVDTRFHEIIIGRRKNLEKFAEEINFASGLCVNGERSNSIWKKSLEKRVILNMALKSYLV
;
A
#
# COMPACT_ATOMS: atom_id res chain seq x y z
N MET A 1 -1.88 7.18 2.43
CA MET A 1 -1.95 7.49 0.98
C MET A 1 -0.53 7.42 0.45
N PHE A 2 -0.25 6.44 -0.40
CA PHE A 2 1.03 6.34 -1.13
C PHE A 2 0.83 6.55 -2.64
N ASP A 3 -0.30 6.11 -3.21
CA ASP A 3 -0.66 6.35 -4.63
C ASP A 3 -1.44 7.67 -4.82
N GLY A 4 -0.74 8.81 -4.70
CA GLY A 4 -1.37 10.12 -4.76
C GLY A 4 -0.38 11.28 -4.80
N GLU A 5 -0.92 12.50 -4.86
CA GLU A 5 -0.15 13.73 -4.95
C GLU A 5 -0.74 14.79 -4.00
N ILE A 6 0.13 15.41 -3.20
CA ILE A 6 -0.21 16.60 -2.41
C ILE A 6 0.37 17.81 -3.14
N LYS A 7 -0.51 18.69 -3.64
CA LYS A 7 -0.16 19.93 -4.34
C LYS A 7 -0.63 21.12 -3.53
N TYR A 8 -0.14 22.32 -3.87
CA TYR A 8 -0.59 23.56 -3.23
C TYR A 8 -2.12 23.71 -3.32
N GLY A 9 -2.70 23.46 -4.50
CA GLY A 9 -4.15 23.58 -4.73
C GLY A 9 -5.01 22.42 -4.18
N GLY A 10 -4.43 21.45 -3.46
CA GLY A 10 -5.20 20.36 -2.86
C GLY A 10 -4.54 18.99 -2.96
N ILE A 11 -5.35 17.95 -2.76
CA ILE A 11 -4.90 16.56 -2.66
C ILE A 11 -5.55 15.74 -3.76
N LEU A 12 -4.73 14.92 -4.42
CA LEU A 12 -5.16 13.97 -5.43
C LEU A 12 -4.84 12.55 -4.94
N TYR A 13 -5.80 11.65 -5.02
CA TYR A 13 -5.61 10.23 -4.80
C TYR A 13 -5.99 9.46 -6.06
N ASN A 14 -5.16 8.49 -6.46
CA ASN A 14 -5.41 7.69 -7.66
C ASN A 14 -5.41 6.22 -7.26
N ASN A 15 -6.39 5.46 -7.73
CA ASN A 15 -6.34 4.01 -7.62
C ASN A 15 -7.27 3.34 -8.62
N ARG A 16 -7.04 2.05 -8.92
CA ARG A 16 -7.97 1.21 -9.67
C ARG A 16 -8.92 0.43 -8.75
N SER A 17 -8.53 0.24 -7.49
CA SER A 17 -9.33 -0.48 -6.50
C SER A 17 -10.44 0.40 -5.97
N GLN A 18 -11.69 0.05 -6.26
CA GLN A 18 -12.85 0.75 -5.70
C GLN A 18 -12.82 0.75 -4.17
N ILE A 19 -12.34 -0.32 -3.54
CA ILE A 19 -12.25 -0.44 -2.08
C ILE A 19 -11.32 0.62 -1.51
N LEU A 20 -10.20 0.90 -2.16
CA LEU A 20 -9.27 1.94 -1.71
C LEU A 20 -9.82 3.34 -1.97
N ILE A 21 -10.50 3.55 -3.10
CA ILE A 21 -11.18 4.81 -3.42
C ILE A 21 -12.24 5.14 -2.37
N GLU A 22 -13.13 4.19 -2.05
CA GLU A 22 -14.18 4.40 -1.05
C GLU A 22 -13.61 4.55 0.36
N SER A 23 -12.61 3.75 0.72
CA SER A 23 -11.92 3.88 2.01
C SER A 23 -11.29 5.27 2.18
N PHE A 24 -10.55 5.74 1.17
CA PHE A 24 -9.96 7.09 1.20
C PHE A 24 -11.03 8.17 1.29
N LYS A 25 -12.14 8.03 0.53
CA LYS A 25 -13.27 8.96 0.58
C LYS A 25 -13.89 9.03 1.97
N ASN A 26 -14.12 7.88 2.60
CA ASN A 26 -14.70 7.80 3.95
C ASN A 26 -13.78 8.39 5.03
N LEU A 27 -12.46 8.20 4.91
CA LEU A 27 -11.48 8.84 5.81
C LEU A 27 -11.46 10.36 5.61
N MET A 28 -11.47 10.83 4.36
CA MET A 28 -11.47 12.27 4.06
C MET A 28 -12.72 12.97 4.59
N LYS A 29 -13.89 12.32 4.57
CA LYS A 29 -15.13 12.88 5.16
C LYS A 29 -15.03 13.21 6.64
N GLN A 30 -14.14 12.54 7.38
CA GLN A 30 -13.91 12.83 8.81
C GLN A 30 -13.07 14.09 9.02
N LEU A 31 -12.33 14.53 7.99
CA LEU A 31 -11.38 15.64 8.05
C LEU A 31 -11.86 16.86 7.27
N TYR A 32 -12.68 16.64 6.25
CA TYR A 32 -13.08 17.65 5.29
C TYR A 32 -14.50 17.38 4.79
N SER A 33 -15.40 18.34 5.00
CA SER A 33 -16.83 18.18 4.78
C SER A 33 -17.26 18.13 3.31
N TYR A 34 -16.39 18.53 2.37
CA TYR A 34 -16.73 18.61 0.96
C TYR A 34 -16.34 17.36 0.20
N GLU A 35 -17.20 16.96 -0.73
CA GLU A 35 -16.99 15.83 -1.62
C GLU A 35 -15.83 16.08 -2.62
N PRO A 36 -15.09 15.04 -3.03
CA PRO A 36 -14.06 15.18 -4.04
C PRO A 36 -14.65 15.35 -5.44
N ARG A 37 -13.89 15.98 -6.33
CA ARG A 37 -14.08 15.79 -7.77
C ARG A 37 -13.59 14.40 -8.16
N ILE A 38 -14.40 13.66 -8.92
CA ILE A 38 -14.10 12.29 -9.33
C ILE A 38 -13.83 12.27 -10.83
N TYR A 39 -12.71 11.66 -11.24
CA TYR A 39 -12.33 11.50 -12.64
C TYR A 39 -12.06 10.02 -12.92
N LEU A 40 -12.67 9.46 -13.96
CA LEU A 40 -12.41 8.09 -14.41
C LEU A 40 -11.62 8.10 -15.72
N ASN A 41 -10.45 7.48 -15.72
CA ASN A 41 -9.75 7.18 -16.96
C ASN A 41 -10.32 5.88 -17.55
N LYS A 42 -11.18 5.98 -18.58
CA LYS A 42 -11.83 4.83 -19.21
C LYS A 42 -10.85 3.81 -19.81
N LYS A 43 -9.66 4.23 -20.24
CA LYS A 43 -8.65 3.34 -20.84
C LYS A 43 -7.91 2.51 -19.79
N SER A 44 -7.57 3.11 -18.66
CA SER A 44 -6.80 2.45 -17.61
C SER A 44 -7.66 1.92 -16.46
N GLY A 45 -8.92 2.32 -16.36
CA GLY A 45 -9.78 2.05 -15.21
C GLY A 45 -9.34 2.75 -13.93
N VAL A 46 -8.38 3.68 -13.99
CA VAL A 46 -7.92 4.44 -12.82
C VAL A 46 -8.95 5.51 -12.48
N ILE A 47 -9.38 5.53 -11.22
CA ILE A 47 -10.18 6.59 -10.63
C ILE A 47 -9.25 7.56 -9.91
N ARG A 48 -9.46 8.85 -10.14
CA ARG A 48 -8.80 9.94 -9.42
C ARG A 48 -9.83 10.71 -8.60
N LEU A 49 -9.56 10.85 -7.30
CA LEU A 49 -10.26 11.74 -6.40
C LEU A 49 -9.44 13.02 -6.24
N GLY A 50 -10.07 14.19 -6.39
CA GLY A 50 -9.44 15.49 -6.20
C GLY A 50 -10.18 16.35 -5.18
N TYR A 51 -9.53 16.61 -4.06
CA TYR A 51 -9.98 17.56 -3.04
C TYR A 51 -9.25 18.87 -3.24
N PHE A 52 -9.89 19.82 -3.93
CA PHE A 52 -9.29 21.10 -4.29
C PHE A 52 -9.59 22.15 -3.24
N ASN A 53 -8.57 22.48 -2.44
CA ASN A 53 -8.60 23.55 -1.46
C ASN A 53 -7.15 23.97 -1.18
N VAL A 54 -6.88 25.26 -1.27
CA VAL A 54 -5.53 25.86 -1.14
C VAL A 54 -4.96 25.78 0.28
N GLU A 55 -5.81 25.62 1.30
CA GLU A 55 -5.40 25.43 2.69
C GLU A 55 -5.09 23.95 2.98
N LEU A 56 -5.84 23.05 2.33
CA LEU A 56 -5.75 21.61 2.55
C LEU A 56 -4.39 21.05 2.11
N GLY A 57 -3.87 21.53 0.98
CA GLY A 57 -2.57 21.11 0.43
C GLY A 57 -1.41 21.31 1.40
N PRO A 58 -1.14 22.55 1.87
CA PRO A 58 -0.10 22.84 2.86
C PRO A 58 -0.26 22.05 4.17
N ILE A 59 -1.48 21.93 4.70
CA ILE A 59 -1.76 21.18 5.94
C ILE A 59 -1.36 19.71 5.78
N PHE A 60 -1.82 19.05 4.71
CA PHE A 60 -1.48 17.64 4.48
C PHE A 60 -0.01 17.45 4.15
N LYS A 61 0.63 18.41 3.48
CA LYS A 61 2.06 18.35 3.23
C LYS A 61 2.85 18.37 4.54
N SER A 62 2.51 19.28 5.44
CA SER A 62 3.11 19.36 6.77
C SER A 62 2.88 18.07 7.56
N LYS A 63 1.63 17.59 7.60
CA LYS A 63 1.27 16.36 8.32
C LYS A 63 1.91 15.10 7.74
N ALA A 64 2.11 15.02 6.42
CA ALA A 64 2.82 13.91 5.81
C ALA A 64 4.31 13.88 6.21
N VAL A 65 4.95 15.06 6.28
CA VAL A 65 6.34 15.17 6.76
C VAL A 65 6.45 14.79 8.23
N GLU A 66 5.56 15.32 9.06
CA GLU A 66 5.46 14.98 10.49
C GLU A 66 5.26 13.47 10.69
N LEU A 67 4.31 12.86 9.98
CA LEU A 67 4.02 11.44 10.05
C LEU A 67 5.25 10.59 9.69
N VAL A 68 5.94 10.89 8.58
CA VAL A 68 7.14 10.14 8.18
C VAL A 68 8.27 10.26 9.20
N ARG A 69 8.39 11.42 9.86
CA ARG A 69 9.40 11.65 10.89
C ARG A 69 9.10 10.88 12.19
N GLU A 70 7.82 10.79 12.56
CA GLU A 70 7.43 10.38 13.92
C GLU A 70 6.82 8.98 14.00
N ILE A 71 6.38 8.37 12.89
CA ILE A 71 5.67 7.08 12.91
C ILE A 71 6.41 5.97 13.66
N THR A 72 7.75 6.01 13.74
CA THR A 72 8.52 5.01 14.50
C THR A 72 8.35 5.09 16.01
N THR A 73 7.86 6.21 16.55
CA THR A 73 7.60 6.38 18.00
C THR A 73 6.14 6.17 18.36
N PHE A 74 5.26 6.03 17.36
CA PHE A 74 3.83 5.84 17.59
C PHE A 74 3.56 4.42 18.12
N PRO A 75 2.46 4.21 18.87
CA PRO A 75 2.02 2.87 19.26
C PRO A 75 1.88 1.90 18.07
N LEU A 76 2.08 0.60 18.31
CA LEU A 76 2.13 -0.44 17.27
C LEU A 76 0.87 -0.48 16.39
N ASN A 77 -0.32 -0.17 16.93
CA ASN A 77 -1.55 -0.12 16.13
C ASN A 77 -1.48 0.93 15.01
N PHE A 78 -0.87 2.10 15.24
CA PHE A 78 -0.71 3.11 14.20
C PHE A 78 0.38 2.74 13.19
N GLN A 79 1.46 2.12 13.65
CA GLN A 79 2.49 1.58 12.76
C GLN A 79 1.92 0.50 11.84
N ARG A 80 1.07 -0.37 12.37
CA ARG A 80 0.33 -1.38 11.61
C ARG A 80 -0.55 -0.76 10.53
N VAL A 81 -1.31 0.29 10.87
CA VAL A 81 -2.13 1.03 9.90
C VAL A 81 -1.26 1.66 8.80
N PHE A 82 -0.11 2.24 9.16
CA PHE A 82 0.83 2.78 8.18
C PHE A 82 1.37 1.70 7.23
N LEU A 83 1.83 0.57 7.77
CA LEU A 83 2.33 -0.57 6.99
C LEU A 83 1.24 -1.14 6.08
N GLN A 84 0.03 -1.34 6.60
CA GLN A 84 -1.08 -1.85 5.82
C GLN A 84 -1.44 -0.87 4.69
N ALA A 85 -1.47 0.44 4.96
CA ALA A 85 -1.70 1.45 3.92
C ALA A 85 -0.61 1.41 2.83
N PHE A 86 0.66 1.23 3.22
CA PHE A 86 1.77 1.07 2.28
C PHE A 86 1.58 -0.16 1.38
N PHE A 87 1.36 -1.35 1.95
CA PHE A 87 1.21 -2.57 1.15
C PHE A 87 -0.11 -2.65 0.38
N ASN A 88 -1.14 -1.93 0.81
CA ASN A 88 -2.39 -1.84 0.05
C ASN A 88 -2.20 -1.10 -1.26
N ASP A 89 -1.58 0.08 -1.21
CA ASP A 89 -1.30 0.94 -2.37
C ASP A 89 -0.16 0.36 -3.23
N GLU A 90 1.00 0.10 -2.61
CA GLU A 90 2.26 -0.19 -3.31
C GLU A 90 2.63 -1.68 -3.32
N GLY A 91 1.90 -2.49 -2.57
CA GLY A 91 2.27 -3.88 -2.30
C GLY A 91 1.67 -4.89 -3.28
N GLY A 92 2.31 -6.04 -3.37
CA GLY A 92 1.82 -7.20 -4.12
C GLY A 92 2.46 -8.50 -3.65
N ILE A 93 1.91 -9.62 -4.11
CA ILE A 93 2.50 -10.94 -3.88
C ILE A 93 3.13 -11.46 -5.17
N TYR A 94 4.42 -11.78 -5.08
CA TYR A 94 5.10 -12.59 -6.07
C TYR A 94 5.10 -14.04 -5.62
N PHE A 95 4.33 -14.88 -6.31
CA PHE A 95 4.30 -16.32 -6.08
C PHE A 95 4.46 -17.05 -7.41
N ASN A 96 5.60 -17.73 -7.57
CA ASN A 96 5.93 -18.54 -8.74
C ASN A 96 6.81 -19.73 -8.29
N GLY A 97 6.21 -20.92 -8.23
CA GLY A 97 6.87 -22.14 -7.75
C GLY A 97 7.41 -21.98 -6.32
N SER A 98 8.72 -22.13 -6.14
CA SER A 98 9.39 -21.98 -4.85
C SER A 98 9.59 -20.52 -4.42
N LYS A 99 9.46 -19.55 -5.31
CA LYS A 99 9.62 -18.13 -4.99
C LYS A 99 8.30 -17.55 -4.46
N ARG A 100 8.27 -17.25 -3.16
CA ARG A 100 7.12 -16.71 -2.41
C ARG A 100 7.55 -15.44 -1.68
N ARG A 101 7.02 -14.29 -2.08
CA ARG A 101 7.45 -12.99 -1.54
C ARG A 101 6.29 -12.00 -1.51
N VAL A 102 6.14 -11.27 -0.42
CA VAL A 102 5.43 -9.98 -0.44
C VAL A 102 6.44 -8.93 -0.90
N LYS A 103 6.02 -8.05 -1.81
CA LYS A 103 6.82 -6.93 -2.29
C LYS A 103 6.06 -5.63 -2.07
N GLY A 104 6.77 -4.52 -1.86
CA GLY A 104 6.23 -3.17 -1.94
C GLY A 104 7.19 -2.27 -2.71
N TYR A 105 6.67 -1.46 -3.64
CA TYR A 105 7.49 -0.59 -4.47
C TYR A 105 7.44 0.87 -3.97
N GLN A 106 8.58 1.56 -3.93
CA GLN A 106 8.59 3.00 -3.65
C GLN A 106 9.89 3.64 -4.12
N TYR A 107 9.80 4.62 -5.01
CA TYR A 107 10.98 5.30 -5.57
C TYR A 107 11.82 6.00 -4.49
N ASN A 108 11.17 6.52 -3.45
CA ASN A 108 11.88 7.09 -2.32
C ASN A 108 12.42 6.01 -1.38
N ASN A 109 13.69 5.66 -1.53
CA ASN A 109 14.37 4.66 -0.69
C ASN A 109 14.29 4.97 0.82
N LYS A 110 14.17 6.25 1.23
CA LYS A 110 14.00 6.59 2.66
C LYS A 110 12.70 5.99 3.23
N ILE A 111 11.64 5.95 2.43
CA ILE A 111 10.38 5.32 2.82
C ILE A 111 10.55 3.79 2.89
N LEU A 112 11.29 3.18 1.97
CA LEU A 112 11.56 1.73 2.03
C LEU A 112 12.31 1.34 3.30
N PHE A 113 13.34 2.09 3.70
CA PHE A 113 14.07 1.85 4.95
C PHE A 113 13.20 2.14 6.18
N LEU A 114 12.31 3.14 6.12
CA LEU A 114 11.32 3.37 7.17
C LEU A 114 10.38 2.17 7.31
N VAL A 115 9.81 1.66 6.22
CA VAL A 115 8.95 0.48 6.21
C VAL A 115 9.71 -0.74 6.76
N GLN A 116 10.97 -0.96 6.35
CA GLN A 116 11.82 -2.02 6.89
C GLN A 116 11.97 -1.92 8.41
N LYS A 117 12.26 -0.71 8.93
CA LYS A 117 12.37 -0.47 10.38
C LYS A 117 11.06 -0.77 11.11
N LEU A 118 9.92 -0.34 10.56
CA LEU A 118 8.60 -0.59 11.15
C LEU A 118 8.25 -2.09 11.14
N LEU A 119 8.59 -2.84 10.08
CA LEU A 119 8.37 -4.28 10.00
C LEU A 119 9.11 -5.06 11.10
N MET A 120 10.30 -4.61 11.50
CA MET A 120 11.06 -5.23 12.59
C MET A 120 10.32 -5.18 13.93
N ASN A 121 9.47 -4.17 14.17
CA ASN A 121 8.66 -4.08 15.39
C ASN A 121 7.55 -5.16 15.47
N PHE A 122 7.25 -5.81 14.34
CA PHE A 122 6.36 -6.97 14.24
C PHE A 122 7.16 -8.27 14.05
N GLU A 123 8.48 -8.20 14.28
CA GLU A 123 9.42 -9.29 14.06
C GLU A 123 9.34 -9.89 12.64
N ILE A 124 9.12 -9.04 11.64
CA ILE A 124 9.10 -9.39 10.22
C ILE A 124 10.40 -8.92 9.58
N GLU A 125 11.28 -9.85 9.24
CA GLU A 125 12.50 -9.52 8.50
C GLU A 125 12.17 -9.20 7.04
N SER A 126 12.86 -8.21 6.49
CA SER A 126 12.72 -7.79 5.09
C SER A 126 14.03 -7.27 4.52
N VAL A 127 14.12 -7.26 3.19
CA VAL A 127 15.27 -6.75 2.43
C VAL A 127 14.82 -5.59 1.56
N VAL A 128 15.54 -4.47 1.63
CA VAL A 128 15.37 -3.36 0.69
C VAL A 128 16.32 -3.57 -0.50
N ASP A 129 15.75 -3.68 -1.69
CA ASP A 129 16.46 -3.72 -2.95
C ASP A 129 16.39 -2.32 -3.60
N THR A 130 17.45 -1.54 -3.39
CA THR A 130 17.53 -0.15 -3.88
C THR A 130 17.67 -0.06 -5.40
N ARG A 131 18.06 -1.14 -6.08
CA ARG A 131 18.18 -1.18 -7.54
C ARG A 131 16.80 -1.24 -8.19
N PHE A 132 15.87 -1.99 -7.58
CA PHE A 132 14.50 -2.12 -8.08
C PHE A 132 13.50 -1.24 -7.35
N HIS A 133 13.94 -0.48 -6.33
CA HIS A 133 13.09 0.34 -5.47
C HIS A 133 11.98 -0.49 -4.79
N GLU A 134 12.36 -1.68 -4.31
CA GLU A 134 11.43 -2.61 -3.67
C GLU A 134 11.86 -2.94 -2.25
N ILE A 135 10.88 -3.15 -1.37
CA ILE A 135 11.06 -3.90 -0.13
C ILE A 135 10.46 -5.30 -0.30
N ILE A 136 11.18 -6.31 0.18
CA ILE A 136 10.88 -7.72 -0.04
C ILE A 136 10.78 -8.42 1.31
N ILE A 137 9.62 -9.03 1.58
CA ILE A 137 9.41 -9.96 2.69
C ILE A 137 9.35 -11.37 2.09
N GLY A 138 10.22 -12.25 2.57
CA GLY A 138 10.26 -13.66 2.17
C GLY A 138 10.54 -14.56 3.36
N ARG A 139 10.66 -15.87 3.10
CA ARG A 139 10.67 -16.95 4.11
C ARG A 139 9.29 -17.16 4.75
N ARG A 140 8.99 -18.42 5.07
CA ARG A 140 7.67 -18.82 5.59
C ARG A 140 7.25 -18.03 6.84
N LYS A 141 8.09 -18.01 7.87
CA LYS A 141 7.79 -17.36 9.17
C LYS A 141 7.43 -15.87 9.02
N ASN A 142 8.16 -15.14 8.17
CA ASN A 142 7.88 -13.71 7.94
C ASN A 142 6.59 -13.50 7.15
N LEU A 143 6.26 -14.39 6.21
CA LEU A 143 5.00 -14.33 5.46
C LEU A 143 3.80 -14.67 6.35
N GLU A 144 3.94 -15.63 7.27
CA GLU A 144 2.91 -15.96 8.26
C GLU A 144 2.66 -14.75 9.17
N LYS A 145 3.71 -14.17 9.75
CA LYS A 145 3.60 -12.93 10.55
C LYS A 145 3.02 -11.76 9.78
N PHE A 146 3.43 -11.58 8.52
CA PHE A 146 2.83 -10.54 7.68
C PHE A 146 1.33 -10.76 7.49
N ALA A 147 0.89 -11.99 7.26
CA ALA A 147 -0.52 -12.33 7.09
C ALA A 147 -1.35 -12.10 8.37
N GLU A 148 -0.74 -12.34 9.53
CA GLU A 148 -1.35 -12.17 10.86
C GLU A 148 -1.41 -10.69 11.28
N GLU A 149 -0.27 -10.01 11.23
CA GLU A 149 -0.11 -8.69 11.84
C GLU A 149 -0.56 -7.53 10.96
N ILE A 150 -0.32 -7.62 9.64
CA ILE A 150 -0.47 -6.48 8.72
C ILE A 150 -1.53 -6.80 7.67
N ASN A 151 -1.25 -7.82 6.86
CA ASN A 151 -2.03 -8.30 5.73
C ASN A 151 -2.36 -7.20 4.69
N PHE A 152 -2.96 -7.59 3.57
CA PHE A 152 -3.62 -6.63 2.68
C PHE A 152 -5.02 -6.32 3.21
N ALA A 153 -5.68 -5.26 2.78
CA ALA A 153 -7.13 -5.15 2.96
C ALA A 153 -7.86 -6.21 2.11
N SER A 154 -9.06 -6.60 2.55
CA SER A 154 -9.92 -7.53 1.82
C SER A 154 -10.37 -6.94 0.49
N GLY A 155 -10.54 -7.81 -0.53
CA GLY A 155 -11.00 -7.41 -1.87
C GLY A 155 -9.98 -6.65 -2.71
N LEU A 156 -8.75 -6.42 -2.21
CA LEU A 156 -7.68 -5.86 -3.02
C LEU A 156 -7.14 -6.91 -3.97
N CYS A 157 -7.30 -6.68 -5.28
CA CYS A 157 -6.88 -7.61 -6.31
C CYS A 157 -5.59 -7.18 -7.01
N VAL A 158 -4.84 -8.17 -7.50
CA VAL A 158 -3.79 -7.93 -8.50
C VAL A 158 -4.44 -7.64 -9.86
N ASN A 159 -3.80 -6.79 -10.66
CA ASN A 159 -4.27 -6.54 -12.00
C ASN A 159 -3.83 -7.68 -12.95
N GLY A 160 -4.80 -8.51 -13.36
CA GLY A 160 -4.59 -9.60 -14.31
C GLY A 160 -4.29 -9.15 -15.75
N GLU A 161 -4.75 -7.97 -16.14
CA GLU A 161 -4.66 -7.45 -17.52
C GLU A 161 -3.29 -6.82 -17.83
N ARG A 162 -2.43 -6.61 -16.82
CA ARG A 162 -1.06 -6.16 -17.08
C ARG A 162 -0.35 -7.20 -17.94
N SER A 163 0.34 -6.75 -18.98
CA SER A 163 1.11 -7.63 -19.88
C SER A 163 2.10 -8.53 -19.13
N ASN A 164 2.70 -8.01 -18.06
CA ASN A 164 3.63 -8.73 -17.19
C ASN A 164 2.99 -9.42 -15.97
N SER A 165 1.65 -9.46 -15.87
CA SER A 165 0.97 -10.18 -14.79
C SER A 165 1.18 -11.68 -14.92
N ILE A 166 1.62 -12.34 -13.85
CA ILE A 166 1.74 -13.80 -13.77
C ILE A 166 0.36 -14.45 -13.73
N TRP A 167 -0.61 -13.79 -13.10
CA TRP A 167 -1.92 -14.37 -12.81
C TRP A 167 -2.84 -14.42 -14.02
N LYS A 168 -2.69 -13.48 -14.97
CA LYS A 168 -3.56 -13.31 -16.16
C LYS A 168 -5.06 -13.18 -15.87
N LYS A 169 -5.44 -13.10 -14.60
CA LYS A 169 -6.79 -12.84 -14.07
C LYS A 169 -6.70 -12.00 -12.80
N SER A 170 -7.80 -11.34 -12.46
CA SER A 170 -7.92 -10.58 -11.20
C SER A 170 -8.07 -11.57 -10.05
N LEU A 171 -7.15 -11.51 -9.08
CA LEU A 171 -7.17 -12.36 -7.88
C LEU A 171 -6.86 -11.51 -6.65
N GLU A 172 -7.55 -11.79 -5.55
CA GLU A 172 -7.28 -11.11 -4.30
C GLU A 172 -5.86 -11.38 -3.80
N LYS A 173 -5.17 -10.32 -3.39
CA LYS A 173 -3.81 -10.39 -2.83
C LYS A 173 -3.76 -11.32 -1.62
N ARG A 174 -4.79 -11.31 -0.76
CA ARG A 174 -4.93 -12.23 0.39
C ARG A 174 -5.02 -13.70 -0.04
N VAL A 175 -5.79 -13.98 -1.09
CA VAL A 175 -5.94 -15.33 -1.63
C VAL A 175 -4.60 -15.84 -2.16
N ILE A 176 -3.87 -15.00 -2.90
CA ILE A 176 -2.54 -15.34 -3.40
C ILE A 176 -1.55 -15.60 -2.25
N LEU A 177 -1.56 -14.75 -1.21
CA LEU A 177 -0.72 -14.94 -0.03
C LEU A 177 -1.02 -16.27 0.66
N ASN A 178 -2.31 -16.61 0.82
CA ASN A 178 -2.73 -17.89 1.40
C ASN A 178 -2.30 -19.08 0.55
N MET A 179 -2.37 -18.99 -0.78
CA MET A 179 -1.84 -20.03 -1.68
C MET A 179 -0.32 -20.21 -1.50
N ALA A 180 0.41 -19.09 -1.41
CA ALA A 180 1.86 -19.11 -1.19
C ALA A 180 2.22 -19.78 0.15
N LEU A 181 1.48 -19.47 1.22
CA LEU A 181 1.67 -20.07 2.55
C LEU A 181 1.37 -21.57 2.56
N LYS A 182 0.23 -21.99 1.98
CA LYS A 182 -0.15 -23.40 1.88
C LYS A 182 0.86 -24.24 1.10
N SER A 183 1.51 -23.64 0.10
CA SER A 183 2.52 -24.34 -0.70
C SER A 183 3.83 -24.66 0.04
N TYR A 184 3.99 -24.26 1.32
CA TYR A 184 5.08 -24.75 2.17
C TYR A 184 4.78 -26.09 2.85
N LEU A 185 3.54 -26.58 2.79
CA LEU A 185 3.11 -27.87 3.36
C LEU A 185 3.22 -29.03 2.36
N VAL A 186 3.63 -28.73 1.13
CA VAL A 186 3.84 -29.65 0.00
C VAL A 186 5.32 -29.65 -0.31
#